data_AF-A0A669C1P0-F1
#
_entry.id   AF-A0A669C1P0-F1
#
_cell.length_a   1.000
_cell.length_b   1.000
_cell.length_c   1.000
_cell.angle_alpha   90.00
_cell.angle_beta   90.00
_cell.angle_gamma   90.00
#
_symmetry.space_group_name_H-M   'P 1'
#
loop_
_entity.id
_entity.type
_entity.pdbx_description
1 polymer ?
#
loop_
_entity_poly.entity_id
_entity_poly.type
_entity_poly.pdbx_seq_one_letter_code
_entity_poly.pdbx_strand_id
1 'polypeptide(L)'
;MPEHLQLTNQPLISKVKNKETMRILFACLLLVMLFATGLSKLTNRQVKWLKNETPYEKFKRQHVDAKMTAKKCDAEIKNKQIYNVDNSCKKANTFILSDYEKVKAICNGHGSPHKNTCLTESKAKFSIVKCELKNNGGRKPNCQYKGKLLTNRIVVVQCGGLPVHFEKDIVTFESNNTTTGKIPMDDTSVPTNIHV
;
A
#
# COMPACT_ATOMS: atom_id res chain seq x y z
N MET A 1 24.04 -62.39 -71.29
CA MET A 1 22.88 -61.55 -70.96
C MET A 1 21.72 -62.46 -70.62
N PRO A 2 20.79 -62.04 -69.74
CA PRO A 2 20.94 -61.02 -68.68
C PRO A 2 21.53 -61.72 -67.42
N GLU A 3 21.54 -61.25 -66.17
CA GLU A 3 21.39 -59.92 -65.57
C GLU A 3 22.22 -59.82 -64.26
N HIS A 4 22.09 -58.73 -63.50
CA HIS A 4 22.54 -58.62 -62.11
C HIS A 4 21.46 -57.92 -61.28
N LEU A 5 20.93 -58.57 -60.24
CA LEU A 5 20.05 -57.92 -59.27
C LEU A 5 20.67 -58.00 -57.86
N GLN A 6 21.11 -56.86 -57.34
CA GLN A 6 21.38 -56.67 -55.91
C GLN A 6 20.77 -55.34 -55.47
N LEU A 7 19.85 -55.41 -54.51
CA LEU A 7 18.99 -54.32 -54.08
C LEU A 7 19.54 -53.66 -52.80
N THR A 8 20.13 -52.48 -52.91
CA THR A 8 20.62 -51.71 -51.75
C THR A 8 19.68 -50.56 -51.38
N ASN A 9 18.54 -50.90 -50.75
CA ASN A 9 17.63 -49.91 -50.18
C ASN A 9 18.06 -49.49 -48.76
N GLN A 10 18.70 -48.33 -48.64
CA GLN A 10 19.01 -47.70 -47.35
C GLN A 10 17.84 -46.77 -46.92
N PRO A 11 17.30 -46.86 -45.69
CA PRO A 11 15.99 -46.31 -45.37
C PRO A 11 15.98 -44.77 -45.20
N LEU A 12 15.16 -44.10 -46.01
CA LEU A 12 14.93 -42.64 -45.98
C LEU A 12 14.22 -42.14 -44.68
N ILE A 13 13.80 -43.05 -43.81
CA ILE A 13 12.82 -42.84 -42.74
C ILE A 13 13.42 -42.08 -41.53
N SER A 14 14.73 -42.22 -41.27
CA SER A 14 15.39 -41.57 -40.12
C SER A 14 15.52 -40.05 -40.29
N LYS A 15 15.76 -39.55 -41.51
CA LYS A 15 15.88 -38.11 -41.81
C LYS A 15 14.56 -37.35 -41.61
N VAL A 16 13.42 -37.97 -41.89
CA VAL A 16 12.10 -37.30 -41.80
C VAL A 16 11.71 -37.09 -40.33
N LYS A 17 11.79 -38.15 -39.49
CA LYS A 17 11.56 -38.02 -38.05
C LYS A 17 12.45 -36.96 -37.42
N ASN A 18 13.75 -36.92 -37.75
CA ASN A 18 14.65 -35.90 -37.21
C ASN A 18 14.26 -34.47 -37.65
N LYS A 19 13.77 -34.27 -38.88
CA LYS A 19 13.34 -32.94 -39.37
C LYS A 19 12.10 -32.42 -38.64
N GLU A 20 11.14 -33.29 -38.36
CA GLU A 20 9.92 -32.92 -37.63
C GLU A 20 10.19 -32.73 -36.13
N THR A 21 10.95 -33.64 -35.50
CA THR A 21 11.37 -33.48 -34.11
C THR A 21 12.21 -32.21 -33.90
N MET A 22 13.13 -31.89 -34.82
CA MET A 22 13.87 -30.62 -34.80
C MET A 22 12.93 -29.41 -34.92
N ARG A 23 11.93 -29.44 -35.80
CA ARG A 23 10.93 -28.35 -35.93
C ARG A 23 10.10 -28.16 -34.66
N ILE A 24 9.67 -29.25 -34.02
CA ILE A 24 8.94 -29.22 -32.75
C ILE A 24 9.82 -28.67 -31.63
N LEU A 25 11.07 -29.13 -31.51
CA LEU A 25 12.04 -28.61 -30.54
C LEU A 25 12.31 -27.11 -30.75
N PHE A 26 12.50 -26.65 -31.98
CA PHE A 26 12.64 -25.23 -32.30
C PHE A 26 11.40 -24.42 -31.93
N ALA A 27 10.18 -24.92 -32.22
CA ALA A 27 8.95 -24.25 -31.83
C ALA A 27 8.80 -24.14 -30.30
N CYS A 28 9.10 -25.21 -29.56
CA CYS A 28 9.11 -25.22 -28.10
C CYS A 28 10.15 -24.24 -27.52
N LEU A 29 11.37 -24.21 -28.06
CA LEU A 29 12.42 -23.27 -27.65
C LEU A 29 12.01 -21.81 -27.90
N LEU A 30 11.40 -21.50 -29.05
CA LEU A 30 10.90 -20.17 -29.36
C LEU A 30 9.78 -19.74 -28.39
N LEU A 31 8.85 -20.64 -28.05
CA LEU A 31 7.82 -20.39 -27.04
C LEU A 31 8.43 -20.10 -25.67
N VAL A 32 9.40 -20.91 -25.21
CA VAL A 32 10.10 -20.69 -23.93
C VAL A 32 10.80 -19.31 -23.89
N MET A 33 11.44 -18.90 -24.99
CA MET A 33 12.10 -17.58 -25.10
C MET A 33 11.09 -16.41 -25.07
N LEU A 34 9.90 -16.58 -25.64
CA LEU A 34 8.82 -15.59 -25.55
C LEU A 34 8.31 -15.43 -24.11
N PHE A 35 8.15 -16.53 -23.35
CA PHE A 35 7.76 -16.45 -21.94
C PHE A 35 8.86 -15.84 -21.04
N ALA A 36 10.13 -16.24 -21.25
CA ALA A 36 11.27 -15.72 -20.47
C ALA A 36 11.48 -14.21 -20.64
N THR A 37 11.29 -13.68 -21.86
CA THR A 37 11.38 -12.24 -22.11
C THR A 37 10.17 -11.45 -21.61
N GLY A 38 8.98 -12.08 -21.50
CA GLY A 38 7.77 -11.48 -20.94
C GLY A 38 7.90 -11.12 -19.44
N LEU A 39 8.32 -12.07 -18.61
CA LEU A 39 8.52 -11.86 -17.17
C LEU A 39 9.60 -10.79 -16.90
N SER A 40 10.71 -10.85 -17.65
CA SER A 40 11.85 -9.94 -17.52
C SER A 40 11.51 -8.47 -17.80
N LYS A 41 10.50 -8.20 -18.63
CA LYS A 41 9.99 -6.85 -18.91
C LYS A 41 9.12 -6.31 -17.78
N LEU A 42 8.30 -7.14 -17.14
CA LEU A 42 7.38 -6.71 -16.06
C LEU A 42 8.15 -6.28 -14.80
N THR A 43 9.14 -7.06 -14.38
CA THR A 43 9.96 -6.76 -13.20
C THR A 43 10.80 -5.49 -13.40
N ASN A 44 11.46 -5.35 -14.54
CA ASN A 44 12.20 -4.12 -14.88
C ASN A 44 11.29 -2.89 -14.93
N ARG A 45 10.08 -3.01 -15.49
CA ARG A 45 9.13 -1.89 -15.57
C ARG A 45 8.70 -1.43 -14.17
N GLN A 46 8.33 -2.34 -13.28
CA GLN A 46 7.94 -2.00 -11.90
C GLN A 46 9.08 -1.33 -11.11
N VAL A 47 10.32 -1.81 -11.25
CA VAL A 47 11.49 -1.19 -10.60
C VAL A 47 11.80 0.20 -11.18
N LYS A 48 11.60 0.41 -12.49
CA LYS A 48 11.78 1.73 -13.13
C LYS A 48 10.80 2.77 -12.60
N TRP A 49 9.52 2.42 -12.40
CA TRP A 49 8.52 3.34 -11.84
C TRP A 49 8.90 3.85 -10.45
N LEU A 50 9.34 2.96 -9.56
CA LEU A 50 9.69 3.33 -8.17
C LEU A 50 10.91 4.26 -8.08
N LYS A 51 11.81 4.26 -9.07
CA LYS A 51 13.01 5.12 -9.10
C LYS A 51 12.72 6.58 -9.42
N ASN A 52 11.63 6.87 -10.12
CA ASN A 52 11.26 8.22 -10.55
C ASN A 52 10.06 8.78 -9.76
N GLU A 53 9.65 8.11 -8.70
CA GLU A 53 8.49 8.48 -7.89
C GLU A 53 8.76 9.73 -7.04
N THR A 54 7.93 10.77 -7.21
CA THR A 54 8.01 11.98 -6.39
C THR A 54 7.56 11.73 -4.95
N PRO A 55 7.94 12.59 -3.97
CA PRO A 55 7.48 12.45 -2.58
C PRO A 55 5.96 12.40 -2.42
N TYR A 56 5.21 13.14 -3.24
CA TYR A 56 3.75 13.13 -3.24
C TYR A 56 3.15 11.84 -3.82
N GLU A 57 3.70 11.32 -4.92
CA GLU A 57 3.27 10.02 -5.47
C GLU A 57 3.56 8.88 -4.49
N LYS A 58 4.74 8.91 -3.85
CA LYS A 58 5.12 8.00 -2.77
C LYS A 58 4.15 8.09 -1.59
N PHE A 59 3.77 9.30 -1.17
CA PHE A 59 2.74 9.49 -0.15
C PHE A 59 1.40 8.88 -0.59
N LYS A 60 0.90 9.21 -1.80
CA LYS A 60 -0.37 8.66 -2.33
C LYS A 60 -0.36 7.13 -2.33
N ARG A 61 0.69 6.53 -2.91
CA ARG A 61 0.85 5.07 -3.00
C ARG A 61 0.87 4.40 -1.63
N GLN A 62 1.52 5.02 -0.65
CA GLN A 62 1.69 4.42 0.68
C GLN A 62 0.51 4.70 1.62
N HIS A 63 -0.18 5.83 1.48
CA HIS A 63 -1.08 6.36 2.52
C HIS A 63 -2.49 6.71 2.07
N VAL A 64 -2.87 6.57 0.79
CA VAL A 64 -4.23 6.92 0.33
C VAL A 64 -4.85 5.78 -0.47
N ASP A 65 -5.94 5.20 0.05
CA ASP A 65 -6.73 4.19 -0.67
C ASP A 65 -8.16 4.10 -0.09
N ALA A 66 -9.12 4.65 -0.84
CA ALA A 66 -10.56 4.62 -0.50
C ALA A 66 -11.18 3.21 -0.44
N LYS A 67 -10.56 2.20 -1.06
CA LYS A 67 -11.04 0.81 -1.14
C LYS A 67 -10.27 -0.15 -0.21
N MET A 68 -9.41 0.41 0.66
CA MET A 68 -8.65 -0.36 1.63
C MET A 68 -9.54 -0.95 2.71
N THR A 69 -9.21 -2.16 3.16
CA THR A 69 -9.86 -2.80 4.30
C THR A 69 -8.83 -3.45 5.22
N ALA A 70 -9.16 -3.63 6.50
CA ALA A 70 -8.27 -4.27 7.47
C ALA A 70 -7.80 -5.68 7.07
N LYS A 71 -8.57 -6.39 6.23
CA LYS A 71 -8.22 -7.73 5.72
C LYS A 71 -7.18 -7.71 4.58
N LYS A 72 -6.92 -6.56 3.97
CA LYS A 72 -6.10 -6.42 2.75
C LYS A 72 -4.65 -5.98 2.97
N CYS A 73 -4.22 -5.75 4.22
CA CYS A 73 -2.89 -5.19 4.53
C CYS A 73 -1.73 -5.89 3.79
N ASP A 74 -1.63 -7.21 3.90
CA ASP A 74 -0.54 -8.00 3.31
C ASP A 74 -0.52 -7.88 1.77
N ALA A 75 -1.70 -8.00 1.14
CA ALA A 75 -1.86 -7.92 -0.30
C ALA A 75 -1.55 -6.52 -0.84
N GLU A 76 -2.09 -5.46 -0.22
CA GLU A 76 -1.90 -4.10 -0.72
C GLU A 76 -0.49 -3.56 -0.45
N ILE A 77 0.12 -3.89 0.69
CA ILE A 77 1.53 -3.56 0.96
C ILE A 77 2.46 -4.25 -0.06
N LYS A 78 2.16 -5.50 -0.43
CA LYS A 78 2.90 -6.22 -1.48
C LYS A 78 2.66 -5.62 -2.87
N ASN A 79 1.41 -5.42 -3.28
CA ASN A 79 1.05 -4.91 -4.59
C ASN A 79 1.59 -3.49 -4.83
N LYS A 80 1.50 -2.63 -3.81
CA LYS A 80 1.97 -1.24 -3.84
C LYS A 80 3.46 -1.11 -3.49
N GLN A 81 4.21 -2.20 -3.27
CA GLN A 81 5.65 -2.19 -2.94
C GLN A 81 6.02 -1.29 -1.75
N ILE A 82 5.33 -1.44 -0.62
CA ILE A 82 5.49 -0.60 0.57
C ILE A 82 6.48 -1.24 1.55
N TYR A 83 7.78 -1.00 1.32
CA TYR A 83 8.88 -1.54 2.10
C TYR A 83 9.86 -0.45 2.54
N ASN A 84 10.77 -0.78 3.45
CA ASN A 84 11.97 0.02 3.70
C ASN A 84 12.96 -0.11 2.53
N VAL A 85 13.93 0.81 2.44
CA VAL A 85 14.93 0.85 1.36
C VAL A 85 15.76 -0.44 1.31
N ASP A 86 16.06 -1.03 2.47
CA ASP A 86 16.79 -2.29 2.60
C ASP A 86 15.96 -3.53 2.22
N ASN A 87 14.67 -3.38 1.88
CA ASN A 87 13.67 -4.43 1.64
C ASN A 87 13.11 -5.14 2.89
N SER A 88 13.37 -4.64 4.10
CA SER A 88 12.62 -5.07 5.29
C SER A 88 11.17 -4.59 5.25
N CYS A 89 10.28 -5.31 5.94
CA CYS A 89 8.90 -4.90 6.12
C CYS A 89 8.85 -3.62 6.98
N LYS A 90 7.95 -2.69 6.65
CA LYS A 90 7.67 -1.57 7.54
C LYS A 90 7.04 -2.08 8.83
N LYS A 91 7.40 -1.51 9.99
CA LYS A 91 6.77 -1.84 11.28
C LYS A 91 5.27 -1.52 11.30
N ALA A 92 4.88 -0.42 10.65
CA ALA A 92 3.49 -0.06 10.42
C ALA A 92 3.32 0.70 9.09
N ASN A 93 2.11 0.66 8.54
CA ASN A 93 1.67 1.54 7.47
C ASN A 93 0.19 1.90 7.66
N THR A 94 -0.15 3.18 7.55
CA THR A 94 -1.54 3.66 7.64
C THR A 94 -2.04 4.05 6.26
N PHE A 95 -3.22 3.58 5.89
CA PHE A 95 -3.98 4.03 4.72
C PHE A 95 -5.16 4.90 5.16
N ILE A 96 -5.31 6.06 4.55
CA ILE A 96 -6.45 6.95 4.70
C ILE A 96 -7.53 6.51 3.70
N LEU A 97 -8.73 6.21 4.20
CA LEU A 97 -9.86 5.73 3.40
C LEU A 97 -10.60 6.95 2.81
N SER A 98 -9.98 7.55 1.80
CA SER A 98 -10.48 8.74 1.11
C SER A 98 -9.98 8.77 -0.34
N ASP A 99 -10.66 9.55 -1.18
CA ASP A 99 -10.06 10.04 -2.42
C ASP A 99 -8.85 10.94 -2.12
N TYR A 100 -7.98 11.09 -3.12
CA TYR A 100 -6.70 11.78 -2.95
C TYR A 100 -6.81 13.31 -2.99
N GLU A 101 -7.87 13.88 -3.57
CA GLU A 101 -8.06 15.34 -3.58
C GLU A 101 -8.44 15.85 -2.19
N LYS A 102 -9.30 15.14 -1.43
CA LYS A 102 -9.57 15.47 -0.02
C LYS A 102 -8.34 15.39 0.88
N VAL A 103 -7.46 14.41 0.65
CA VAL A 103 -6.21 14.30 1.42
C VAL A 103 -5.20 15.39 1.01
N LYS A 104 -5.11 15.70 -0.29
CA LYS A 104 -4.32 16.83 -0.81
C LYS A 104 -4.79 18.18 -0.24
N ALA A 105 -6.10 18.37 -0.09
CA ALA A 105 -6.70 19.60 0.44
C ALA A 105 -6.20 19.97 1.86
N ILE A 106 -5.73 18.99 2.65
CA ILE A 106 -5.11 19.25 3.97
C ILE A 106 -3.96 20.26 3.86
N CYS A 107 -3.11 20.14 2.84
CA CYS A 107 -2.01 21.07 2.59
C CYS A 107 -2.44 22.38 1.90
N ASN A 108 -3.69 22.47 1.44
CA ASN A 108 -4.24 23.59 0.68
C ASN A 108 -5.38 24.27 1.46
N GLY A 109 -5.13 24.63 2.73
CA GLY A 109 -6.06 25.40 3.57
C GLY A 109 -7.10 24.60 4.37
N HIS A 110 -7.37 23.33 4.01
CA HIS A 110 -8.29 22.46 4.78
C HIS A 110 -7.60 21.72 5.94
N GLY A 111 -6.35 22.05 6.24
CA GLY A 111 -5.64 21.66 7.45
C GLY A 111 -5.37 22.83 8.40
N SER A 112 -4.88 22.50 9.59
CA SER A 112 -4.41 23.40 10.64
C SER A 112 -2.91 23.16 10.83
N PRO A 113 -2.03 24.10 10.44
CA PRO A 113 -0.58 23.92 10.57
C PRO A 113 -0.13 24.00 12.04
N HIS A 114 0.80 23.13 12.44
CA HIS A 114 1.48 23.26 13.72
C HIS A 114 2.49 24.40 13.67
N LYS A 115 2.39 25.36 14.59
CA LYS A 115 3.35 26.49 14.69
C LYS A 115 4.79 25.98 14.70
N ASN A 116 5.65 26.61 13.92
CA ASN A 116 7.09 26.35 13.83
C ASN A 116 7.48 24.93 13.35
N THR A 117 6.60 24.21 12.65
CA THR A 117 6.93 22.92 12.02
C THR A 117 6.39 22.83 10.59
N CYS A 118 6.77 21.78 9.87
CA CYS A 118 6.22 21.43 8.55
C CYS A 118 4.98 20.52 8.61
N LEU A 119 4.46 20.24 9.82
CA LEU A 119 3.31 19.37 10.05
C LEU A 119 1.99 20.14 9.99
N THR A 120 0.97 19.48 9.46
CA THR A 120 -0.39 19.99 9.33
C THR A 120 -1.37 18.92 9.74
N GLU A 121 -2.27 19.25 10.66
CA GLU A 121 -3.40 18.40 11.04
C GLU A 121 -4.57 18.60 10.07
N SER A 122 -5.33 17.55 9.75
CA SER A 122 -6.58 17.71 9.01
C SER A 122 -7.65 18.41 9.86
N LYS A 123 -8.43 19.34 9.27
CA LYS A 123 -9.66 19.83 9.92
C LYS A 123 -10.79 18.81 9.86
N ALA A 124 -10.85 18.04 8.76
CA ALA A 124 -11.78 16.94 8.58
C ALA A 124 -11.32 15.69 9.36
N LYS A 125 -12.28 14.90 9.85
CA LYS A 125 -12.04 13.56 10.38
C LYS A 125 -12.03 12.53 9.25
N PHE A 126 -11.15 11.54 9.34
CA PHE A 126 -11.01 10.45 8.38
C PHE A 126 -11.25 9.09 9.04
N SER A 127 -11.64 8.12 8.21
CA SER A 127 -11.43 6.70 8.51
C SER A 127 -10.06 6.27 7.97
N ILE A 128 -9.35 5.44 8.74
CA ILE A 128 -8.04 4.91 8.39
C ILE A 128 -7.98 3.40 8.62
N VAL A 129 -7.15 2.70 7.84
CA VAL A 129 -6.73 1.32 8.14
C VAL A 129 -5.26 1.36 8.51
N LYS A 130 -4.97 1.05 9.78
CA LYS A 130 -3.61 0.89 10.30
C LYS A 130 -3.20 -0.57 10.12
N CYS A 131 -2.13 -0.82 9.38
CA CYS A 131 -1.52 -2.13 9.19
C CYS A 131 -0.27 -2.23 10.06
N GLU A 132 -0.26 -3.11 11.06
CA GLU A 132 0.83 -3.29 12.02
C GLU A 132 1.52 -4.63 11.78
N LEU A 133 2.85 -4.67 11.69
CA LEU A 133 3.61 -5.88 11.34
C LEU A 133 3.43 -6.96 12.42
N LYS A 134 3.08 -8.19 12.02
CA LYS A 134 2.92 -9.35 12.91
C LYS A 134 4.23 -10.11 13.10
N ASN A 135 5.02 -10.26 12.04
CA ASN A 135 6.22 -11.09 12.04
C ASN A 135 7.50 -10.25 12.16
N ASN A 136 8.20 -10.42 13.29
CA ASN A 136 9.50 -9.80 13.52
C ASN A 136 10.52 -10.20 12.44
N GLY A 137 11.38 -9.26 12.05
CA GLY A 137 12.44 -9.51 11.05
C GLY A 137 11.94 -9.79 9.62
N GLY A 138 10.64 -9.64 9.35
CA GLY A 138 10.07 -9.87 8.01
C GLY A 138 10.77 -9.06 6.91
N ARG A 139 10.89 -9.69 5.72
CA ARG A 139 11.40 -9.08 4.49
C ARG A 139 10.50 -9.46 3.32
N LYS A 140 10.50 -8.67 2.24
CA LYS A 140 9.69 -9.00 1.05
C LYS A 140 10.07 -10.38 0.49
N PRO A 141 9.12 -11.21 0.02
CA PRO A 141 7.68 -10.95 -0.10
C PRO A 141 6.83 -11.35 1.12
N ASN A 142 7.46 -11.75 2.24
CA ASN A 142 6.84 -12.47 3.36
C ASN A 142 6.38 -11.55 4.51
N CYS A 143 5.90 -10.35 4.22
CA CYS A 143 5.41 -9.42 5.23
C CYS A 143 3.96 -9.75 5.61
N GLN A 144 3.68 -9.96 6.90
CA GLN A 144 2.35 -10.26 7.42
C GLN A 144 1.91 -9.17 8.40
N TYR A 145 0.68 -8.66 8.27
CA TYR A 145 0.19 -7.52 9.03
C TYR A 145 -1.15 -7.80 9.71
N LYS A 146 -1.39 -7.11 10.83
CA LYS A 146 -2.67 -6.97 11.50
C LYS A 146 -3.27 -5.64 11.06
N GLY A 147 -4.35 -5.69 10.29
CA GLY A 147 -5.12 -4.48 9.97
C GLY A 147 -6.10 -4.13 11.08
N LYS A 148 -6.24 -2.84 11.37
CA LYS A 148 -7.29 -2.28 12.23
C LYS A 148 -7.95 -1.10 11.51
N LEU A 149 -9.27 -1.20 11.31
CA LEU A 149 -10.09 -0.04 10.91
C LEU A 149 -10.26 0.88 12.12
N LEU A 150 -10.01 2.16 11.92
CA LEU A 150 -10.16 3.21 12.92
C LEU A 150 -10.93 4.37 12.28
N THR A 151 -12.02 4.79 12.91
CA THR A 151 -12.85 5.92 12.48
C THR A 151 -12.53 7.17 13.31
N ASN A 152 -13.07 8.32 12.88
CA ASN A 152 -13.02 9.60 13.59
C ASN A 152 -11.60 10.03 13.98
N ARG A 153 -10.68 10.00 13.00
CA ARG A 153 -9.28 10.38 13.18
C ARG A 153 -8.95 11.70 12.53
N ILE A 154 -8.26 12.56 13.27
CA ILE A 154 -7.45 13.61 12.66
C ILE A 154 -6.17 12.95 12.14
N VAL A 155 -5.76 13.28 10.92
CA VAL A 155 -4.49 12.82 10.35
C VAL A 155 -3.49 13.96 10.34
N VAL A 156 -2.25 13.66 10.71
CA VAL A 156 -1.14 14.62 10.70
C VAL A 156 -0.22 14.27 9.55
N VAL A 157 0.03 15.24 8.68
CA VAL A 157 0.87 15.07 7.48
C VAL A 157 1.91 16.17 7.39
N GLN A 158 3.06 15.86 6.78
CA GLN A 158 4.01 16.89 6.37
C GLN A 158 3.59 17.47 5.02
N CYS A 159 3.57 18.79 4.90
CA CYS A 159 3.25 19.50 3.66
C CYS A 159 4.50 20.14 3.03
N GLY A 160 4.77 19.80 1.77
CA GLY A 160 5.74 20.49 0.90
C GLY A 160 5.01 21.11 -0.30
N GLY A 161 3.96 21.90 -0.03
CA GLY A 161 2.93 22.29 -1.02
C GLY A 161 1.94 21.16 -1.36
N LEU A 162 2.36 19.89 -1.25
CA LEU A 162 1.52 18.70 -1.29
C LEU A 162 1.85 17.79 -0.08
N PRO A 163 0.98 16.84 0.30
CA PRO A 163 1.31 15.87 1.36
C PRO A 163 2.50 14.99 0.95
N VAL A 164 3.57 14.95 1.75
CA VAL A 164 4.79 14.17 1.46
C VAL A 164 5.13 13.13 2.52
N HIS A 165 4.59 13.25 3.73
CA HIS A 165 4.76 12.29 4.82
C HIS A 165 3.47 12.14 5.61
N PHE A 166 3.15 10.92 6.05
CA PHE A 166 2.13 10.67 7.08
C PHE A 166 2.87 10.49 8.41
N GLU A 167 2.60 11.39 9.36
CA GLU A 167 3.23 11.38 10.68
C GLU A 167 2.48 10.44 11.63
N LYS A 168 1.21 10.75 11.92
CA LYS A 168 0.37 10.03 12.89
C LYS A 168 -1.12 10.28 12.70
N ASP A 169 -1.93 9.48 13.36
CA ASP A 169 -3.35 9.77 13.62
C ASP A 169 -3.57 10.21 15.07
N ILE A 170 -4.60 11.03 15.30
CA ILE A 170 -5.04 11.49 16.62
C ILE A 170 -6.49 11.06 16.83
N VAL A 171 -6.78 10.54 18.02
CA VAL A 171 -8.15 10.21 18.47
C VAL A 171 -8.89 11.51 18.77
N THR A 172 -10.03 11.76 18.12
CA THR A 172 -10.99 12.74 18.66
C THR A 172 -11.90 12.04 19.67
N PHE A 173 -11.76 12.35 20.95
CA PHE A 173 -12.82 12.09 21.91
C PHE A 173 -13.88 13.15 21.71
N GLU A 174 -15.08 12.75 21.30
CA GLU A 174 -16.23 13.64 21.32
C GLU A 174 -16.68 13.76 22.77
N SER A 175 -16.43 14.91 23.38
CA SER A 175 -16.94 15.21 24.71
C SER A 175 -18.45 15.41 24.61
N ASN A 176 -19.19 14.36 24.92
CA ASN A 176 -20.63 14.37 25.13
C ASN A 176 -20.97 15.22 26.38
N ASN A 177 -20.83 16.54 26.28
CA ASN A 177 -21.32 17.45 27.31
C ASN A 177 -22.84 17.60 27.18
N THR A 178 -23.55 16.56 27.61
CA THR A 178 -24.99 16.58 27.82
C THR A 178 -25.24 16.01 29.21
N THR A 179 -25.86 16.83 30.06
CA THR A 179 -26.24 16.52 31.46
C THR A 179 -25.10 16.59 32.50
N THR A 180 -24.59 17.80 32.75
CA THR A 180 -24.32 18.19 34.15
C THR A 180 -25.63 18.73 34.72
N GLY A 181 -26.18 18.06 35.73
CA GLY A 181 -27.51 18.37 36.24
C GLY A 181 -27.63 19.77 36.83
N LYS A 182 -28.78 20.43 36.60
CA LYS A 182 -29.23 21.50 37.51
C LYS A 182 -29.47 20.87 38.87
N ILE A 183 -28.59 21.15 39.83
CA ILE A 183 -28.95 21.07 41.25
C ILE A 183 -29.95 22.22 41.47
N PRO A 184 -31.18 21.97 41.95
CA PRO A 184 -32.03 23.05 42.45
C PRO A 184 -31.32 23.68 43.64
N MET A 185 -31.02 24.98 43.57
CA MET A 185 -30.66 25.71 44.79
C MET A 185 -31.93 25.77 45.66
N ASP A 186 -31.79 25.31 46.89
CA ASP A 186 -32.81 25.43 47.93
C ASP A 186 -32.65 26.81 48.59
N ASP A 187 -33.66 27.66 48.46
CA ASP A 187 -33.68 29.05 48.94
C ASP A 187 -33.89 29.14 50.47
N THR A 188 -33.10 28.40 51.26
CA THR A 188 -33.13 28.49 52.74
C THR A 188 -31.77 28.36 53.43
N SER A 189 -30.88 29.34 53.26
CA SER A 189 -29.87 29.65 54.30
C SER A 189 -29.49 31.14 54.37
N VAL A 190 -29.76 31.75 55.52
CA VAL A 190 -29.51 33.17 55.82
C VAL A 190 -28.01 33.41 56.06
N PRO A 191 -27.41 34.52 55.57
CA PRO A 191 -26.00 34.83 55.83
C PRO A 191 -25.80 35.37 57.25
N THR A 192 -25.10 34.63 58.10
CA THR A 192 -24.56 35.16 59.36
C THR A 192 -23.21 35.81 59.14
N ASN A 193 -23.21 37.15 59.05
CA ASN A 193 -22.00 37.95 59.27
C ASN A 193 -21.57 37.84 60.74
N ILE A 194 -20.34 37.42 61.01
CA ILE A 194 -19.66 37.68 62.29
C ILE A 194 -18.23 38.16 62.00
N HIS A 195 -17.93 39.35 62.52
CA HIS A 195 -16.58 39.92 62.63
C HIS A 195 -15.72 39.09 63.59
N VAL A 196 -14.46 38.82 63.19
CA VAL A 196 -13.25 39.10 63.99
C VAL A 196 -12.20 39.64 63.03
#